data_AF-A0A8J8WK18-F1
#
_entry.id   AF-A0A8J8WK18-F1
#
_cell.length_a   1.000
_cell.length_b   1.000
_cell.length_c   1.000
_cell.angle_alpha   90.00
_cell.angle_beta   90.00
_cell.angle_gamma   90.00
#
_symmetry.space_group_name_H-M   'P 1'
#
loop_
_entity.id
_entity.type
_entity.pdbx_description
1 polymer ?
#
loop_
_entity_poly.entity_id
_entity_poly.type
_entity_poly.pdbx_seq_one_letter_code
_entity_poly.pdbx_strand_id
1 'polypeptide(L)'
;MSFECETCVRRFHSYVAVCQHMDALDHWGPIYECETCSREFGSQHAANQHMNAVGHWAPKIECDTCTAKFHTQDAADEHMDALGHWKHYCEQCERKFQNANNLRAHLNSKIHRGTQVHCPFCSAAFVTASGLSHHLETGSCRIAPTLNRNRIAQLIRQFDPHHYITTKQIEYHSSSATSTTYEYEVTNAAYNGAAWECYICHREFRSSAALRQHVNSPTHQQRIYRCPNGTARCGREFVSLAALFNHLESESCGFMRFEKVVKVQRSLTDAMTGNGRRLIQSEAFFN
;
A
#
# COMPACT_ATOMS: atom_id res chain seq x y z
N MET A 1 23.54 -21.70 68.23
CA MET A 1 23.44 -21.29 66.82
C MET A 1 21.96 -21.26 66.48
N SER A 2 21.42 -20.12 66.04
CA SER A 2 20.02 -19.99 65.63
C SER A 2 19.93 -19.99 64.11
N PHE A 3 18.91 -20.64 63.57
CA PHE A 3 18.61 -20.68 62.14
C PHE A 3 17.39 -19.80 61.91
N GLU A 4 17.43 -18.94 60.90
CA GLU A 4 16.38 -17.94 60.64
C GLU A 4 15.73 -18.26 59.30
N CYS A 5 14.42 -18.01 59.19
CA CYS A 5 13.76 -18.10 57.89
C CYS A 5 14.02 -16.82 57.10
N GLU A 6 14.39 -16.95 55.82
CA GLU A 6 14.62 -15.78 54.97
C GLU A 6 13.29 -15.14 54.51
N THR A 7 12.23 -15.95 54.39
CA THR A 7 10.89 -15.49 53.95
C THR A 7 10.01 -14.96 55.09
N CYS A 8 10.38 -15.16 56.37
CA CYS A 8 9.57 -14.68 57.49
C CYS A 8 10.40 -14.46 58.76
N VAL A 9 9.87 -13.72 59.73
CA VAL A 9 10.61 -13.28 60.93
C VAL A 9 10.84 -14.41 61.97
N ARG A 10 10.57 -15.68 61.63
CA ARG A 10 10.70 -16.81 62.57
C ARG A 10 12.13 -17.31 62.69
N ARG A 11 12.50 -17.62 63.94
CA ARG A 11 13.81 -18.17 64.32
C ARG A 11 13.64 -19.55 64.94
N PHE A 12 14.58 -20.43 64.62
CA PHE A 12 14.59 -21.83 65.00
C PHE A 12 15.89 -22.19 65.71
N HIS A 13 15.81 -23.15 66.63
CA HIS A 13 16.95 -23.58 67.44
C HIS A 13 17.68 -24.80 66.86
N SER A 14 17.20 -25.37 65.75
CA SER A 14 17.85 -26.48 65.04
C SER A 14 17.65 -26.38 63.53
N TYR A 15 18.60 -26.93 62.78
CA TYR A 15 18.54 -26.97 61.31
C TYR A 15 17.34 -27.79 60.81
N VAL A 16 17.06 -28.92 61.47
CA VAL A 16 15.92 -29.78 61.13
C VAL A 16 14.59 -29.04 61.28
N ALA A 17 14.45 -28.21 62.31
CA ALA A 17 13.23 -27.45 62.55
C ALA A 17 13.00 -26.36 61.49
N VAL A 18 14.06 -25.69 61.01
CA VAL A 18 13.92 -24.74 59.91
C VAL A 18 13.61 -25.45 58.60
N CYS A 19 14.23 -26.60 58.29
CA CYS A 19 13.88 -27.36 57.08
C CYS A 19 12.41 -27.79 57.06
N GLN A 20 11.89 -28.33 58.17
CA GLN A 20 10.48 -28.70 58.29
C GLN A 20 9.54 -27.48 58.13
N HIS A 21 9.93 -26.32 58.65
CA HIS A 21 9.19 -25.08 58.45
C HIS A 21 9.18 -24.64 56.99
N MET A 22 10.34 -24.70 56.32
CA MET A 22 10.47 -24.34 54.93
C MET A 22 9.68 -25.29 54.01
N ASP A 23 9.67 -26.59 54.31
CA ASP A 23 8.88 -27.61 53.61
C ASP A 23 7.37 -27.42 53.86
N ALA A 24 6.96 -27.15 55.10
CA ALA A 24 5.55 -27.07 55.48
C ALA A 24 4.84 -25.81 54.96
N LEU A 25 5.57 -24.70 54.81
CA LEU A 25 5.04 -23.43 54.32
C LEU A 25 5.49 -23.10 52.90
N ASP A 26 6.17 -24.04 52.23
CA ASP A 26 6.68 -23.91 50.87
C ASP A 26 7.55 -22.67 50.66
N HIS A 27 8.34 -22.30 51.69
CA HIS A 27 9.27 -21.18 51.64
C HIS A 27 10.52 -21.47 50.79
N TRP A 28 10.64 -22.68 50.24
CA TRP A 28 11.68 -23.03 49.26
C TRP A 28 11.39 -22.52 47.84
N GLY A 29 10.16 -22.06 47.57
CA GLY A 29 9.73 -21.64 46.24
C GLY A 29 10.36 -20.31 45.77
N PRO A 30 10.46 -20.07 44.45
CA PRO A 30 10.93 -18.80 43.92
C PRO A 30 9.99 -17.66 44.35
N ILE A 31 10.57 -16.64 44.98
CA ILE A 31 9.87 -15.40 45.34
C ILE A 31 9.82 -14.50 44.10
N TYR A 32 8.63 -14.07 43.73
CA TYR A 32 8.41 -13.14 42.63
C TYR A 32 8.19 -11.74 43.21
N GLU A 33 9.14 -10.85 42.96
CA GLU A 33 9.12 -9.49 43.50
C GLU A 33 8.43 -8.52 42.53
N CYS A 34 7.81 -7.48 43.07
CA CYS A 34 7.35 -6.36 42.27
C CYS A 34 8.50 -5.35 42.07
N GLU A 35 8.83 -5.02 40.82
CA GLU A 35 9.91 -4.06 40.52
C GLU A 35 9.62 -2.63 41.01
N THR A 36 8.35 -2.31 41.30
CA THR A 36 7.87 -0.97 41.65
C THR A 36 7.58 -0.81 43.14
N CYS A 37 7.38 -1.90 43.88
CA CYS A 37 7.13 -1.84 45.34
C CYS A 37 7.70 -3.06 46.06
N SER A 38 7.88 -2.95 47.37
CA SER A 38 8.49 -4.00 48.20
C SER A 38 7.59 -5.23 48.45
N ARG A 39 6.61 -5.51 47.57
CA ARG A 39 5.75 -6.70 47.70
C ARG A 39 6.37 -7.90 46.99
N GLU A 40 6.27 -9.03 47.68
CA GLU A 40 6.77 -10.32 47.28
C GLU A 40 5.61 -11.32 47.17
N PHE A 41 5.67 -12.22 46.20
CA PHE A 41 4.63 -13.20 45.93
C PHE A 41 5.22 -14.60 45.81
N GLY A 42 4.57 -15.59 46.42
CA GLY A 42 4.96 -17.00 46.31
C GLY A 42 4.65 -17.66 44.96
N SER A 43 4.09 -16.92 43.98
CA SER A 43 3.88 -17.42 42.63
C SER A 43 3.87 -16.31 41.58
N GLN A 44 4.33 -16.62 40.37
CA GLN A 44 4.32 -15.70 39.22
C GLN A 44 2.89 -15.22 38.90
N HIS A 45 1.89 -16.10 39.06
CA HIS A 45 0.50 -15.75 38.79
C HIS A 45 -0.02 -14.67 39.76
N ALA A 46 0.29 -14.80 41.05
CA ALA A 46 -0.07 -13.81 42.06
C ALA A 46 0.66 -12.47 41.83
N ALA A 47 1.94 -12.52 41.46
CA ALA A 47 2.70 -11.33 41.07
C ALA A 47 2.07 -10.64 39.85
N ASN A 48 1.73 -11.39 38.79
CA ASN A 48 1.10 -10.83 37.59
C ASN A 48 -0.28 -10.20 37.89
N GLN A 49 -1.08 -10.84 38.75
CA GLN A 49 -2.36 -10.26 39.18
C GLN A 49 -2.17 -8.95 39.92
N HIS A 50 -1.21 -8.88 40.84
CA HIS A 50 -0.84 -7.62 41.51
C HIS A 50 -0.41 -6.57 40.49
N MET A 51 0.56 -6.88 39.62
CA MET A 51 1.08 -5.97 38.62
C MET A 51 -0.03 -5.41 37.70
N ASN A 52 -1.02 -6.23 37.33
CA ASN A 52 -2.21 -5.79 36.58
C ASN A 52 -3.13 -4.90 37.42
N ALA A 53 -3.42 -5.28 38.66
CA ALA A 53 -4.37 -4.57 39.52
C ALA A 53 -3.88 -3.19 39.96
N VAL A 54 -2.59 -3.04 40.24
CA VAL A 54 -1.98 -1.76 40.65
C VAL A 54 -1.30 -1.02 39.50
N GLY A 55 -1.27 -1.60 38.29
CA GLY A 55 -0.66 -0.98 37.13
C GLY A 55 0.86 -0.79 37.25
N HIS A 56 1.56 -1.66 37.97
CA HIS A 56 3.00 -1.55 38.21
C HIS A 56 3.85 -2.02 37.02
N TRP A 57 3.23 -2.49 35.93
CA TRP A 57 3.94 -2.80 34.69
C TRP A 57 4.57 -1.55 34.08
N ALA A 58 5.81 -1.64 33.62
CA ALA A 58 6.39 -0.61 32.77
C ALA A 58 5.52 -0.40 31.52
N PRO A 59 5.35 0.85 31.04
CA PRO A 59 4.59 1.14 29.83
C PRO A 59 5.23 0.45 28.63
N LYS A 60 4.44 -0.38 27.93
CA LYS A 60 4.91 -1.18 26.79
C LYS A 60 4.51 -0.61 25.44
N ILE A 61 3.48 0.22 25.42
CA ILE A 61 2.88 0.70 24.18
C ILE A 61 3.49 2.05 23.84
N GLU A 62 4.29 2.09 22.78
CA GLU A 62 5.04 3.28 22.40
C GLU A 62 4.24 4.11 21.38
N CYS A 63 4.38 5.43 21.47
CA CYS A 63 3.91 6.33 20.44
C CYS A 63 4.77 6.18 19.16
N ASP A 64 4.15 6.20 18.00
CA ASP A 64 4.89 6.08 16.74
C ASP A 64 5.73 7.33 16.40
N THR A 65 5.40 8.48 16.98
CA THR A 65 5.97 9.79 16.60
C THR A 65 6.80 10.45 17.70
N CYS A 66 6.53 10.15 18.98
CA CYS A 66 7.26 10.73 20.11
C CYS A 66 7.75 9.65 21.08
N THR A 67 8.50 10.06 22.10
CA THR A 67 9.08 9.12 23.08
C THR A 67 8.11 8.69 24.18
N ALA A 68 6.82 9.07 24.08
CA ALA A 68 5.82 8.71 25.08
C ALA A 68 5.50 7.22 25.04
N LYS A 69 5.33 6.63 26.23
CA LYS A 69 4.93 5.23 26.40
C LYS A 69 3.74 5.13 27.33
N PHE A 70 2.82 4.22 27.02
CA PHE A 70 1.53 4.04 27.69
C PHE A 70 1.39 2.62 28.24
N HIS A 71 0.59 2.50 29.31
CA HIS A 71 0.34 1.22 29.99
C HIS A 71 -0.83 0.46 29.36
N THR A 72 -1.75 1.17 28.69
CA THR A 72 -2.94 0.60 28.04
C THR A 72 -3.05 1.09 26.60
N GLN A 73 -3.69 0.27 25.76
CA GLN A 73 -3.90 0.62 24.35
C GLN A 73 -4.82 1.84 24.23
N ASP A 74 -5.87 1.91 25.04
CA ASP A 74 -6.82 3.04 25.02
C ASP A 74 -6.13 4.38 25.30
N ALA A 75 -5.23 4.44 26.30
CA ALA A 75 -4.49 5.67 26.60
C ALA A 75 -3.50 6.05 25.49
N ALA A 76 -2.91 5.06 24.81
CA ALA A 76 -2.09 5.30 23.63
C ALA A 76 -2.96 5.83 22.48
N ASP A 77 -4.11 5.21 22.23
CA ASP A 77 -5.01 5.60 21.14
C ASP A 77 -5.57 7.02 21.35
N GLU A 78 -5.97 7.37 22.57
CA GLU A 78 -6.37 8.72 22.95
C GLU A 78 -5.26 9.74 22.73
N HIS A 79 -4.02 9.43 23.14
CA HIS A 79 -2.86 10.29 22.89
C HIS A 79 -2.63 10.48 21.38
N MET A 80 -2.70 9.39 20.62
CA MET A 80 -2.44 9.40 19.19
C MET A 80 -3.55 10.13 18.41
N ASP A 81 -4.79 10.13 18.93
CA ASP A 81 -5.91 10.89 18.38
C ASP A 81 -5.85 12.37 18.72
N ALA A 82 -5.50 12.71 19.96
CA ALA A 82 -5.37 14.08 20.39
C ALA A 82 -4.22 14.82 19.68
N LEU A 83 -3.12 14.12 19.39
CA LEU A 83 -1.92 14.71 18.78
C LEU A 83 -1.68 14.31 17.32
N GLY A 84 -2.53 13.45 16.75
CA GLY A 84 -2.36 12.97 15.38
C GLY A 84 -1.10 12.12 15.15
N HIS A 85 -0.60 11.43 16.18
CA HIS A 85 0.71 10.77 16.16
C HIS A 85 0.75 9.39 15.48
N TRP A 86 -0.31 8.98 14.78
CA TRP A 86 -0.36 7.72 14.04
C TRP A 86 0.56 7.72 12.80
N LYS A 87 1.23 6.59 12.52
CA LYS A 87 2.08 6.38 11.33
C LYS A 87 1.44 6.78 9.99
N HIS A 88 0.13 6.63 9.85
CA HIS A 88 -0.60 6.79 8.59
C HIS A 88 -1.81 7.71 8.76
N TYR A 89 -1.57 8.89 9.29
CA TYR A 89 -2.61 9.87 9.58
C TYR A 89 -2.50 11.11 8.71
N CYS A 90 -3.66 11.65 8.37
CA CYS A 90 -3.78 12.92 7.68
C CYS A 90 -4.26 13.98 8.68
N GLU A 91 -3.36 14.87 9.09
CA GLU A 91 -3.63 15.97 10.02
C GLU A 91 -4.73 16.92 9.51
N GLN A 92 -4.72 17.24 8.22
CA GLN A 92 -5.68 18.16 7.61
C GLN A 92 -7.14 17.66 7.61
N CYS A 93 -7.36 16.35 7.75
CA CYS A 93 -8.69 15.75 7.73
C CYS A 93 -8.98 14.89 8.96
N GLU A 94 -8.01 14.78 9.86
CA GLU A 94 -8.05 13.94 11.06
C GLU A 94 -8.40 12.47 10.79
N ARG A 95 -7.92 11.91 9.66
CA ARG A 95 -8.23 10.53 9.24
C ARG A 95 -7.04 9.59 9.35
N LYS A 96 -7.28 8.40 9.90
CA LYS A 96 -6.33 7.27 9.95
C LYS A 96 -6.46 6.36 8.73
N PHE A 97 -5.33 5.82 8.29
CA PHE A 97 -5.26 4.90 7.16
C PHE A 97 -4.52 3.61 7.55
N GLN A 98 -4.90 2.49 6.94
CA GLN A 98 -4.34 1.17 7.24
C GLN A 98 -2.87 1.01 6.78
N ASN A 99 -2.42 1.80 5.81
CA ASN A 99 -1.05 1.76 5.30
C ASN A 99 -0.66 3.08 4.62
N ALA A 100 0.65 3.26 4.39
CA ALA A 100 1.21 4.46 3.75
C ALA A 100 0.68 4.71 2.33
N ASN A 101 0.38 3.66 1.57
CA ASN A 101 -0.16 3.80 0.21
C ASN A 101 -1.58 4.41 0.22
N ASN A 102 -2.41 4.00 1.16
CA ASN A 102 -3.76 4.52 1.34
C ASN A 102 -3.72 5.99 1.77
N LEU A 103 -2.83 6.36 2.71
CA LEU A 103 -2.63 7.76 3.09
C LEU A 103 -2.18 8.60 1.88
N ARG A 104 -1.19 8.12 1.13
CA ARG A 104 -0.69 8.82 -0.06
C ARG A 104 -1.77 8.99 -1.12
N ALA A 105 -2.58 7.96 -1.38
CA ALA A 105 -3.72 8.05 -2.28
C ALA A 105 -4.78 9.05 -1.77
N HIS A 106 -5.00 9.11 -0.46
CA HIS A 106 -5.90 10.10 0.15
C HIS A 106 -5.38 11.54 0.03
N LEU A 107 -4.10 11.78 0.31
CA LEU A 107 -3.46 13.09 0.11
C LEU A 107 -3.49 13.53 -1.36
N ASN A 108 -3.51 12.56 -2.28
CA ASN A 108 -3.68 12.79 -3.72
C ASN A 108 -5.15 12.78 -4.18
N SER A 109 -6.12 12.79 -3.26
CA SER A 109 -7.55 12.78 -3.61
C SER A 109 -8.13 14.18 -3.75
N LYS A 110 -9.37 14.25 -4.27
CA LYS A 110 -10.12 15.50 -4.44
C LYS A 110 -10.31 16.30 -3.15
N ILE A 111 -10.19 15.63 -1.99
CA ILE A 111 -10.38 16.23 -0.67
C ILE A 111 -9.28 17.26 -0.39
N HIS A 112 -8.04 16.94 -0.76
CA HIS A 112 -6.88 17.79 -0.49
C HIS A 112 -6.42 18.60 -1.70
N ARG A 113 -6.61 18.08 -2.92
CA ARG A 113 -6.08 18.69 -4.14
C ARG A 113 -7.13 19.25 -5.09
N GLY A 114 -8.42 18.98 -4.85
CA GLY A 114 -9.48 19.28 -5.80
C GLY A 114 -9.38 18.47 -7.11
N THR A 115 -10.17 18.84 -8.13
CA THR A 115 -10.06 18.26 -9.48
C THR A 115 -9.20 19.17 -10.36
N GLN A 116 -8.05 18.68 -10.80
CA GLN A 116 -7.06 19.48 -11.55
C GLN A 116 -6.99 19.12 -13.04
N VAL A 117 -7.64 18.03 -13.46
CA VAL A 117 -7.53 17.48 -14.82
C VAL A 117 -8.91 17.25 -15.41
N HIS A 118 -9.27 18.03 -16.43
CA HIS A 118 -10.55 17.89 -17.13
C HIS A 118 -10.40 17.02 -18.38
N CYS A 119 -11.41 16.21 -18.66
CA CYS A 119 -11.52 15.58 -19.97
C CYS A 119 -11.75 16.66 -21.02
N PRO A 120 -11.00 16.68 -22.14
CA PRO A 120 -11.21 17.69 -23.18
C PRO A 120 -12.47 17.43 -24.00
N PHE A 121 -13.02 16.21 -23.93
CA PHE A 121 -14.17 15.79 -24.73
C PHE A 121 -15.48 15.85 -23.95
N CYS A 122 -15.46 15.73 -22.62
CA CYS A 122 -16.67 15.67 -21.79
C CYS A 122 -16.50 16.45 -20.49
N SER A 123 -17.61 16.64 -19.76
CA SER A 123 -17.62 17.38 -18.48
C SER A 123 -17.00 16.63 -17.30
N ALA A 124 -16.39 15.45 -17.51
CA ALA A 124 -15.76 14.70 -16.44
C ALA A 124 -14.47 15.36 -15.97
N ALA A 125 -14.28 15.42 -14.65
CA ALA A 125 -13.10 15.98 -14.00
C ALA A 125 -12.44 14.91 -13.11
N PHE A 126 -11.11 14.91 -13.13
CA PHE A 126 -10.26 13.94 -12.46
C PHE A 126 -9.24 14.66 -11.57
N VAL A 127 -8.80 13.94 -10.55
CA VAL A 127 -7.79 14.44 -9.60
C VAL A 127 -6.38 14.24 -10.15
N THR A 128 -6.18 13.18 -10.93
CA THR A 128 -4.87 12.74 -11.43
C THR A 128 -4.87 12.60 -12.95
N ALA A 129 -3.69 12.71 -13.56
CA ALA A 129 -3.47 12.44 -14.98
C ALA A 129 -3.74 10.95 -15.30
N SER A 130 -3.37 10.05 -14.37
CA SER A 130 -3.68 8.63 -14.46
C SER A 130 -5.18 8.35 -14.53
N GLY A 131 -6.00 9.09 -13.77
CA GLY A 131 -7.46 8.97 -13.78
C GLY A 131 -8.08 9.38 -15.11
N LEU A 132 -7.64 10.50 -15.70
CA LEU A 132 -8.10 10.90 -17.04
C LEU A 132 -7.68 9.88 -18.09
N SER A 133 -6.42 9.42 -18.08
CA SER A 133 -5.96 8.40 -19.03
C SER A 133 -6.78 7.13 -18.93
N HIS A 134 -7.08 6.66 -17.72
CA HIS A 134 -7.92 5.49 -17.52
C HIS A 134 -9.31 5.69 -18.12
N HIS A 135 -9.97 6.83 -17.86
CA HIS A 135 -11.28 7.16 -18.42
C HIS A 135 -11.31 7.11 -19.95
N LEU A 136 -10.25 7.59 -20.61
CA LEU A 136 -10.12 7.53 -22.06
C LEU A 136 -9.76 6.11 -22.52
N GLU A 137 -8.83 5.41 -21.88
CA GLU A 137 -8.38 4.08 -22.32
C GLU A 137 -9.47 3.00 -22.20
N THR A 138 -10.39 3.13 -21.24
CA THR A 138 -11.54 2.23 -21.05
C THR A 138 -12.75 2.61 -21.91
N GLY A 139 -12.66 3.64 -22.75
CA GLY A 139 -13.79 4.11 -23.57
C GLY A 139 -14.96 4.64 -22.74
N SER A 140 -14.73 5.02 -21.47
CA SER A 140 -15.77 5.53 -20.58
C SER A 140 -16.19 6.97 -20.91
N CYS A 141 -15.51 7.62 -21.87
CA CYS A 141 -15.90 8.92 -22.38
C CYS A 141 -17.11 8.80 -23.31
N ARG A 142 -18.22 9.41 -22.89
CA ARG A 142 -19.49 9.43 -23.64
C ARG A 142 -19.36 10.07 -25.03
N ILE A 143 -18.49 11.08 -25.13
CA ILE A 143 -18.33 11.90 -26.34
C ILE A 143 -17.22 11.34 -27.25
N ALA A 144 -16.22 10.65 -26.67
CA ALA A 144 -15.14 10.01 -27.40
C ALA A 144 -15.00 8.52 -27.05
N PRO A 145 -16.02 7.68 -27.34
CA PRO A 145 -15.99 6.25 -27.00
C PRO A 145 -14.99 5.45 -27.85
N THR A 146 -14.57 6.02 -28.99
CA THR A 146 -13.59 5.40 -29.91
C THR A 146 -12.15 5.59 -29.44
N LEU A 147 -11.90 6.52 -28.52
CA LEU A 147 -10.64 6.56 -27.80
C LEU A 147 -10.64 5.38 -26.85
N ASN A 148 -9.78 4.41 -27.15
CA ASN A 148 -9.48 3.26 -26.32
C ASN A 148 -7.97 3.08 -26.29
N ARG A 149 -7.48 2.14 -25.48
CA ARG A 149 -6.05 1.84 -25.36
C ARG A 149 -5.30 1.75 -26.69
N ASN A 150 -5.84 1.02 -27.67
CA ASN A 150 -5.19 0.81 -28.97
C ASN A 150 -5.16 2.10 -29.78
N ARG A 151 -6.26 2.85 -29.81
CA ARG A 151 -6.33 4.12 -30.54
C ARG A 151 -5.41 5.18 -29.94
N ILE A 152 -5.38 5.29 -28.61
CA ILE A 152 -4.48 6.20 -27.90
C ILE A 152 -3.02 5.82 -28.15
N ALA A 153 -2.68 4.53 -28.10
CA ALA A 153 -1.34 4.06 -28.41
C ALA A 153 -0.92 4.37 -29.85
N GLN A 154 -1.83 4.25 -30.82
CA GLN A 154 -1.56 4.63 -32.21
C GLN A 154 -1.30 6.13 -32.35
N LEU A 155 -2.12 6.97 -31.71
CA LEU A 155 -1.93 8.43 -31.72
C LEU A 155 -0.58 8.79 -31.09
N ILE A 156 -0.26 8.26 -29.91
CA ILE A 156 1.02 8.57 -29.24
C ILE A 156 2.22 8.16 -30.08
N ARG A 157 2.18 7.01 -30.76
CA ARG A 157 3.27 6.60 -31.68
C ARG A 157 3.52 7.62 -32.80
N GLN A 158 2.47 8.24 -33.33
CA GLN A 158 2.62 9.29 -34.34
C GLN A 158 3.34 10.52 -33.77
N PHE A 159 3.14 10.81 -32.48
CA PHE A 159 3.78 11.94 -31.79
C PHE A 159 5.11 11.59 -31.10
N ASP A 160 5.49 10.31 -31.02
CA ASP A 160 6.70 9.78 -30.37
C ASP A 160 7.63 9.01 -31.34
N PRO A 161 8.13 9.65 -32.42
CA PRO A 161 8.90 8.96 -33.46
C PRO A 161 10.24 8.41 -32.96
N HIS A 162 10.77 8.96 -31.87
CA HIS A 162 12.02 8.50 -31.25
C HIS A 162 11.78 7.52 -30.10
N HIS A 163 10.53 7.11 -29.90
CA HIS A 163 10.12 6.16 -28.88
C HIS A 163 10.49 6.59 -27.47
N TYR A 164 10.47 7.86 -27.06
CA TYR A 164 10.83 8.23 -25.68
C TYR A 164 9.95 7.58 -24.61
N ILE A 165 8.65 7.43 -24.89
CA ILE A 165 7.69 6.81 -23.97
C ILE A 165 7.05 5.54 -24.53
N THR A 166 7.12 5.30 -25.83
CA THR A 166 6.62 4.07 -26.46
C THR A 166 7.71 3.00 -26.56
N THR A 167 7.35 1.72 -26.51
CA THR A 167 8.27 0.61 -26.77
C THR A 167 8.30 0.29 -28.27
N LYS A 168 9.43 -0.25 -28.76
CA LYS A 168 9.51 -0.79 -30.12
C LYS A 168 8.64 -2.05 -30.17
N GLN A 169 7.56 -2.03 -30.94
CA GLN A 169 6.67 -3.18 -31.08
C GLN A 169 6.94 -3.97 -32.36
N ILE A 170 6.84 -5.29 -32.26
CA ILE A 170 6.72 -6.16 -33.43
C ILE A 170 5.23 -6.23 -33.76
N GLU A 171 4.81 -5.58 -34.85
CA GLU A 171 3.42 -5.60 -35.32
C GLU A 171 3.23 -6.73 -36.34
N TYR A 172 2.22 -7.57 -36.12
CA TYR A 172 1.72 -8.52 -37.12
C TYR A 172 0.44 -7.94 -37.72
N HIS A 173 0.49 -7.53 -39.00
CA HIS A 173 -0.68 -7.02 -39.70
C HIS A 173 -1.46 -8.18 -40.32
N SER A 174 -2.59 -8.56 -39.71
CA SER A 174 -3.61 -9.34 -40.44
C SER A 174 -4.45 -8.37 -41.28
N SER A 175 -4.72 -8.72 -42.52
CA SER A 175 -5.31 -7.88 -43.56
C SER A 175 -6.81 -7.59 -43.39
N SER A 176 -7.34 -7.49 -42.17
CA SER A 176 -8.75 -7.19 -41.91
C SER A 176 -8.88 -6.27 -40.70
N ALA A 177 -9.10 -4.98 -40.98
CA ALA A 177 -9.30 -3.91 -40.00
C ALA A 177 -10.72 -3.94 -39.38
N THR A 178 -11.12 -5.06 -38.79
CA THR A 178 -12.21 -5.11 -37.82
C THR A 178 -11.60 -5.27 -36.44
N SER A 179 -11.65 -4.20 -35.64
CA SER A 179 -11.40 -4.22 -34.19
C SER A 179 -12.43 -5.13 -33.52
N THR A 180 -12.25 -6.43 -33.66
CA THR A 180 -13.03 -7.44 -32.95
C THR A 180 -12.43 -7.50 -31.55
N THR A 181 -13.15 -6.97 -30.56
CA THR A 181 -12.80 -7.15 -29.16
C THR A 181 -12.97 -8.62 -28.83
N TYR A 182 -11.87 -9.38 -28.83
CA TYR A 182 -11.85 -10.76 -28.38
C TYR A 182 -11.96 -10.76 -26.85
N GLU A 183 -13.07 -11.29 -26.34
CA GLU A 183 -13.25 -11.52 -24.90
C GLU A 183 -12.94 -12.99 -24.60
N TYR A 184 -12.09 -13.24 -23.61
CA TYR A 184 -11.77 -14.58 -23.16
C TYR A 184 -12.92 -15.15 -22.32
N GLU A 185 -13.46 -16.28 -22.76
CA GLU A 185 -14.41 -17.06 -21.97
C GLU A 185 -13.68 -18.06 -21.07
N VAL A 186 -13.93 -17.96 -19.77
CA VAL A 186 -13.46 -18.96 -18.79
C VAL A 186 -14.45 -20.12 -18.74
N THR A 187 -13.97 -21.31 -19.11
CA THR A 187 -14.72 -22.57 -19.03
C THR A 187 -14.25 -23.41 -17.84
N ASN A 188 -15.03 -24.42 -17.46
CA ASN A 188 -14.68 -25.34 -16.36
C ASN A 188 -13.33 -26.06 -16.53
N ALA A 189 -12.78 -26.09 -17.76
CA ALA A 189 -11.46 -26.65 -18.04
C ALA A 189 -10.32 -25.87 -17.36
N ALA A 190 -10.54 -24.62 -16.95
CA ALA A 190 -9.56 -23.82 -16.23
C ALA A 190 -9.45 -24.17 -14.73
N TYR A 191 -10.28 -25.11 -14.23
CA TYR A 191 -10.21 -25.56 -12.84
C TYR A 191 -9.30 -26.78 -12.71
N ASN A 192 -8.23 -26.66 -11.92
CA ASN A 192 -7.21 -27.71 -11.76
C ASN A 192 -7.48 -28.72 -10.62
N GLY A 193 -8.66 -28.64 -9.99
CA GLY A 193 -9.04 -29.47 -8.83
C GLY A 193 -8.99 -28.73 -7.49
N ALA A 194 -8.16 -27.67 -7.39
CA ALA A 194 -8.03 -26.85 -6.19
C ALA A 194 -8.36 -25.36 -6.44
N ALA A 195 -8.02 -24.83 -7.62
CA ALA A 195 -8.21 -23.44 -7.97
C ALA A 195 -8.50 -23.25 -9.47
N TRP A 196 -8.94 -22.04 -9.82
CA TRP A 196 -9.07 -21.58 -11.21
C TRP A 196 -7.74 -21.02 -11.66
N GLU A 197 -7.10 -21.63 -12.66
CA GLU A 197 -5.75 -21.28 -13.10
C GLU A 197 -5.77 -20.49 -14.41
N CYS A 198 -5.02 -19.39 -14.47
CA CYS A 198 -4.74 -18.71 -15.72
C CYS A 198 -3.62 -19.42 -16.48
N TYR A 199 -3.91 -20.08 -17.59
CA TYR A 199 -2.90 -20.80 -18.38
C TYR A 199 -1.80 -19.90 -19.00
N ILE A 200 -2.02 -18.58 -19.08
CA ILE A 200 -1.06 -17.63 -19.65
C ILE A 200 0.05 -17.29 -18.63
N CYS A 201 -0.27 -17.30 -17.33
CA CYS A 201 0.67 -16.89 -16.28
C CYS A 201 0.72 -17.80 -15.05
N HIS A 202 -0.03 -18.89 -15.05
CA HIS A 202 -0.16 -19.89 -13.99
C HIS A 202 -0.59 -19.34 -12.63
N ARG A 203 -1.29 -18.21 -12.62
CA ARG A 203 -1.83 -17.61 -11.39
C ARG A 203 -3.16 -18.27 -11.03
N GLU A 204 -3.29 -18.61 -9.75
CA GLU A 204 -4.45 -19.30 -9.20
C GLU A 204 -5.46 -18.32 -8.58
N PHE A 205 -6.75 -18.60 -8.80
CA PHE A 205 -7.88 -17.80 -8.37
C PHE A 205 -8.91 -18.66 -7.63
N ARG A 206 -9.55 -18.06 -6.64
CA ARG A 206 -10.58 -18.73 -5.83
C ARG A 206 -11.92 -18.89 -6.55
N SER A 207 -12.13 -18.21 -7.68
CA SER A 207 -13.37 -18.28 -8.45
C SER A 207 -13.15 -18.05 -9.94
N SER A 208 -14.05 -18.61 -10.76
CA SER A 208 -14.06 -18.42 -12.22
C SER A 208 -14.30 -16.97 -12.62
N ALA A 209 -15.10 -16.23 -11.85
CA ALA A 209 -15.34 -14.81 -12.07
C ALA A 209 -14.05 -13.98 -11.88
N ALA A 210 -13.26 -14.29 -10.85
CA ALA A 210 -11.98 -13.63 -10.62
C ALA A 210 -10.97 -13.96 -11.73
N LEU A 211 -10.92 -15.22 -12.19
CA LEU A 211 -10.11 -15.58 -13.34
C LEU A 211 -10.56 -14.86 -14.62
N ARG A 212 -11.88 -14.79 -14.88
CA ARG A 212 -12.46 -14.09 -16.04
C ARG A 212 -12.09 -12.62 -16.05
N GLN A 213 -12.18 -11.96 -14.90
CA GLN A 213 -11.75 -10.56 -14.75
C GLN A 213 -10.25 -10.41 -15.01
N HIS A 214 -9.42 -11.36 -14.55
CA HIS A 214 -7.98 -11.33 -14.76
C HIS A 214 -7.59 -11.51 -16.24
N VAL A 215 -8.12 -12.52 -16.94
CA VAL A 215 -7.75 -12.79 -18.34
C VAL A 215 -8.25 -11.73 -19.32
N ASN A 216 -9.39 -11.09 -19.00
CA ASN A 216 -9.91 -9.96 -19.77
C ASN A 216 -9.34 -8.60 -19.33
N SER A 217 -8.53 -8.58 -18.27
CA SER A 217 -7.79 -7.37 -17.91
C SER A 217 -6.60 -7.16 -18.84
N PRO A 218 -6.01 -5.96 -18.86
CA PRO A 218 -4.78 -5.71 -19.61
C PRO A 218 -3.55 -6.52 -19.14
N THR A 219 -3.66 -7.39 -18.12
CA THR A 219 -2.51 -8.06 -17.50
C THR A 219 -1.59 -8.80 -18.47
N HIS A 220 -2.13 -9.41 -19.54
CA HIS A 220 -1.34 -10.13 -20.55
C HIS A 220 -1.10 -9.34 -21.83
N GLN A 221 -1.57 -8.09 -21.90
CA GLN A 221 -1.39 -7.29 -23.10
C GLN A 221 0.05 -6.78 -23.18
N GLN A 222 0.56 -6.60 -24.40
CA GLN A 222 1.92 -6.09 -24.64
C GLN A 222 2.14 -4.75 -23.91
N ARG A 223 3.33 -4.58 -23.33
CA ARG A 223 3.70 -3.31 -22.70
C ARG A 223 4.06 -2.29 -23.77
N ILE A 224 3.18 -1.33 -23.97
CA ILE A 224 3.28 -0.31 -25.03
C ILE A 224 4.14 0.86 -24.58
N TYR A 225 4.15 1.14 -23.28
CA TYR A 225 4.78 2.32 -22.73
C TYR A 225 5.99 1.95 -21.88
N ARG A 226 6.98 2.83 -21.81
CA ARG A 226 8.12 2.72 -20.91
C ARG A 226 8.35 4.01 -20.16
N CYS A 227 8.99 3.90 -19.01
CA CYS A 227 9.43 5.06 -18.26
C CYS A 227 10.48 5.83 -19.09
N PRO A 228 10.31 7.15 -19.30
CA PRO A 228 11.32 7.96 -19.97
C PRO A 228 12.66 7.99 -19.23
N ASN A 229 12.67 7.72 -17.91
CA ASN A 229 13.88 7.49 -17.10
C ASN A 229 14.54 6.12 -17.35
N GLY A 230 14.58 5.68 -18.61
CA GLY A 230 15.14 4.38 -19.01
C GLY A 230 16.67 4.39 -19.04
N THR A 231 17.28 5.52 -19.35
CA THR A 231 18.74 5.70 -19.48
C THR A 231 19.47 5.79 -18.14
N ALA A 232 18.77 6.13 -17.04
CA ALA A 232 19.45 6.44 -15.77
C ALA A 232 19.07 5.60 -14.53
N ARG A 233 18.07 4.67 -14.57
CA ARG A 233 17.87 3.52 -13.62
C ARG A 233 16.46 2.88 -13.55
N CYS A 234 15.40 3.39 -14.20
CA CYS A 234 14.05 2.84 -13.99
C CYS A 234 13.72 1.62 -14.86
N GLY A 235 13.85 1.75 -16.19
CA GLY A 235 13.59 0.67 -17.17
C GLY A 235 12.19 0.04 -17.15
N ARG A 236 11.25 0.54 -16.33
CA ARG A 236 9.92 -0.05 -16.19
C ARG A 236 9.06 0.18 -17.42
N GLU A 237 8.32 -0.86 -17.77
CA GLU A 237 7.38 -0.88 -18.88
C GLU A 237 5.95 -1.09 -18.39
N PHE A 238 5.00 -0.52 -19.12
CA PHE A 238 3.60 -0.41 -18.74
C PHE A 238 2.69 -0.79 -19.90
N VAL A 239 1.61 -1.47 -19.55
CA VAL A 239 0.59 -1.90 -20.51
C VAL A 239 -0.27 -0.72 -20.99
N SER A 240 -0.50 0.27 -20.14
CA SER A 240 -1.40 1.40 -20.39
C SER A 240 -0.76 2.73 -19.99
N LEU A 241 -1.26 3.81 -20.57
CA LEU A 241 -0.81 5.17 -20.31
C LEU A 241 -1.19 5.59 -18.87
N ALA A 242 -2.35 5.15 -18.38
CA ALA A 242 -2.75 5.35 -17.00
C ALA A 242 -1.73 4.74 -16.01
N ALA A 243 -1.19 3.56 -16.31
CA ALA A 243 -0.19 2.89 -15.48
C ALA A 243 1.16 3.64 -15.51
N LEU A 244 1.58 4.15 -16.67
CA LEU A 244 2.77 5.01 -16.77
C LEU A 244 2.59 6.29 -15.95
N PHE A 245 1.45 6.98 -16.06
CA PHE A 245 1.24 8.20 -15.27
C PHE A 245 1.16 7.93 -13.79
N ASN A 246 0.51 6.86 -13.35
CA ASN A 246 0.50 6.49 -11.93
C ASN A 246 1.95 6.26 -11.43
N HIS A 247 2.78 5.59 -12.22
CA HIS A 247 4.19 5.44 -11.90
C HIS A 247 4.92 6.79 -11.77
N LEU A 248 4.70 7.74 -12.69
CA LEU A 248 5.32 9.07 -12.63
C LEU A 248 4.77 9.92 -11.47
N GLU A 249 3.47 9.89 -11.23
CA GLU A 249 2.77 10.58 -10.13
C GLU A 249 3.19 10.05 -8.76
N SER A 250 3.57 8.77 -8.69
CA SER A 250 4.08 8.18 -7.45
C SER A 250 5.48 8.66 -7.08
N GLU A 251 6.16 9.37 -7.98
CA GLU A 251 7.57 9.77 -7.88
C GLU A 251 8.53 8.60 -7.60
N SER A 252 8.08 7.36 -7.82
CA SER A 252 8.79 6.14 -7.44
C SER A 252 10.08 5.88 -8.24
N CYS A 253 10.32 6.61 -9.32
CA CYS A 253 11.58 6.60 -10.07
C CYS A 253 12.39 7.90 -9.96
N GLY A 254 11.92 8.88 -9.18
CA GLY A 254 12.61 10.16 -9.00
C GLY A 254 12.77 11.01 -10.27
N PHE A 255 12.13 10.63 -11.38
CA PHE A 255 12.32 11.28 -12.68
C PHE A 255 11.66 12.65 -12.77
N MET A 256 10.43 12.76 -12.28
CA MET A 256 9.68 14.01 -12.31
C MET A 256 8.74 14.10 -11.12
N ARG A 257 8.48 15.35 -10.69
CA ARG A 257 7.50 15.63 -9.64
C ARG A 257 6.09 15.51 -10.17
N PHE A 258 5.15 15.13 -9.31
CA PHE A 258 3.72 14.96 -9.63
C PHE A 258 3.14 16.13 -10.45
N GLU A 259 3.44 17.37 -10.05
CA GLU A 259 2.91 18.60 -10.68
C GLU A 259 3.33 18.75 -12.15
N LYS A 260 4.53 18.27 -12.50
CA LYS A 260 5.01 18.26 -13.88
C LYS A 260 4.28 17.19 -14.72
N VAL A 261 3.83 16.10 -14.11
CA VAL A 261 3.11 15.01 -14.80
C VAL A 261 1.79 15.53 -15.40
N VAL A 262 1.08 16.39 -14.66
CA VAL A 262 -0.16 17.01 -15.15
C VAL A 262 0.08 17.88 -16.39
N LYS A 263 1.21 18.61 -16.46
CA LYS A 263 1.57 19.43 -17.64
C LYS A 263 1.88 18.58 -18.86
N VAL A 264 2.61 17.48 -18.65
CA VAL A 264 2.91 16.48 -19.69
C VAL A 264 1.62 15.86 -20.21
N GLN A 265 0.72 15.44 -19.32
CA GLN A 265 -0.57 14.88 -19.70
C GLN A 265 -1.43 15.87 -20.50
N ARG A 266 -1.52 17.13 -20.06
CA ARG A 266 -2.24 18.16 -20.84
C ARG A 266 -1.67 18.31 -22.24
N SER A 267 -0.34 18.38 -22.36
CA SER A 267 0.33 18.48 -23.67
C SER A 267 0.03 17.27 -24.57
N LEU A 268 -0.01 16.05 -24.00
CA LEU A 268 -0.38 14.83 -24.74
C LEU A 268 -1.85 14.86 -25.17
N THR A 269 -2.72 15.32 -24.29
CA THR A 269 -4.16 15.45 -24.55
C THR A 269 -4.45 16.51 -25.62
N ASP A 270 -3.72 17.61 -25.61
CA ASP A 270 -3.80 18.69 -26.62
C ASP A 270 -3.34 18.19 -28.00
N ALA A 271 -2.29 17.36 -28.05
CA ALA A 271 -1.87 16.70 -29.27
C ALA A 271 -2.94 15.74 -29.82
N MET A 272 -3.62 14.99 -28.94
CA MET A 272 -4.72 14.08 -29.33
C MET A 272 -5.98 14.81 -29.82
N THR A 273 -6.24 16.02 -29.32
CA THR A 273 -7.41 16.83 -29.69
C THR A 273 -7.17 17.72 -30.91
N GLY A 274 -5.94 17.72 -31.47
CA GLY A 274 -5.56 18.56 -32.61
C GLY A 274 -5.34 20.03 -32.28
N ASN A 275 -5.39 20.41 -31.00
CA ASN A 275 -5.24 21.79 -30.53
C ASN A 275 -3.78 22.19 -30.25
N GLY A 276 -2.82 21.25 -30.32
CA GLY A 276 -1.41 21.51 -30.01
C GLY A 276 -0.40 20.90 -31.01
N ARG A 277 0.66 21.65 -31.30
CA ARG A 277 1.80 21.27 -32.18
C ARG A 277 3.01 20.64 -31.46
N ARG A 278 2.86 20.14 -30.23
CA ARG A 278 4.03 19.63 -29.47
C ARG A 278 4.24 18.14 -29.72
N LEU A 279 5.32 17.82 -30.44
CA LEU A 279 5.80 16.46 -30.67
C LEU A 279 6.68 16.01 -29.51
N ILE A 280 6.59 14.73 -29.12
CA ILE A 280 7.46 14.10 -28.13
C ILE A 280 8.82 13.80 -28.80
N GLN A 281 9.59 14.85 -29.07
CA GLN A 281 10.83 14.77 -29.87
C GLN A 281 12.11 14.77 -29.04
N SER A 282 12.08 15.09 -27.75
CA SER A 282 13.28 15.14 -26.91
C SER A 282 13.00 14.91 -25.42
N GLU A 283 14.03 14.49 -24.68
CA GLU A 283 13.98 14.38 -23.21
C GLU A 283 13.57 15.71 -22.52
N ALA A 284 13.85 16.85 -23.15
CA ALA A 284 13.46 18.17 -22.66
C ALA A 284 11.94 18.37 -22.57
N PHE A 285 11.13 17.57 -23.29
CA PHE A 285 9.68 17.58 -23.12
C PHE A 285 9.24 17.07 -21.73
N PHE A 286 10.07 16.24 -21.09
CA PHE A 286 9.75 15.60 -19.81
C PHE A 286 10.56 16.14 -18.62
N ASN A 287 11.56 17.00 -18.84
CA ASN A 287 12.40 17.63 -17.80
C ASN A 287 11.84 18.96 -17.28
#